data_AF-T0Q7A5-F1
#
_entry.id   AF-T0Q7A5-F1
#
_cell.length_a   1.000
_cell.length_b   1.000
_cell.length_c   1.000
_cell.angle_alpha   90.00
_cell.angle_beta   90.00
_cell.angle_gamma   90.00
#
_symmetry.space_group_name_H-M   'P 1'
#
loop_
_entity.id
_entity.type
_entity.pdbx_description
1 polymer ?
#
loop_
_entity_poly.entity_id
_entity_poly.type
_entity_poly.pdbx_seq_one_letter_code
_entity_poly.pdbx_strand_id
1 'polypeptide(L)'
;MSDYDHLQPVALLPPKTPITAMDPKFVLAKPVRLKIRHRPDAGECIIRDELTGAPYFIIDDSFWSTHDRKLLRDATRAEIAAIESRTFTPGRSDVLRTNGHGKATSFLLRFDVSAALGNVELKCEFQDVVSKKLRVFAATGGAGTWVVLYCNSRPIAKWRKDWSFSDGGYVFLDVSPGVDLALIVLLCTSMYTASERWASR
;
A
#
# COMPACT_ATOMS: atom_id res chain seq x y z
N MET A 1 -31.05 -4.71 -5.33
CA MET A 1 -30.22 -5.17 -6.46
C MET A 1 -28.82 -4.65 -6.20
N SER A 2 -27.86 -5.53 -6.01
CA SER A 2 -26.51 -5.21 -5.55
C SER A 2 -25.67 -4.64 -6.69
N ASP A 3 -25.23 -3.39 -6.57
CA ASP A 3 -24.35 -2.66 -7.52
C ASP A 3 -22.92 -3.25 -7.65
N TYR A 4 -22.72 -4.54 -7.42
CA TYR A 4 -21.41 -5.20 -7.44
C TYR A 4 -21.10 -5.95 -8.75
N ASP A 5 -22.00 -5.94 -9.73
CA ASP A 5 -21.94 -6.79 -10.93
C ASP A 5 -21.04 -6.24 -12.06
N HIS A 6 -20.26 -5.18 -11.81
CA HIS A 6 -19.44 -4.51 -12.85
C HIS A 6 -17.93 -4.55 -12.61
N LEU A 7 -17.46 -5.14 -11.52
CA LEU A 7 -16.03 -5.34 -11.31
C LEU A 7 -15.61 -6.64 -11.98
N GLN A 8 -15.29 -6.59 -13.27
CA GLN A 8 -14.58 -7.70 -13.90
C GLN A 8 -13.38 -8.07 -13.02
N PRO A 9 -13.18 -9.35 -12.69
CA PRO A 9 -12.05 -9.77 -11.88
C PRO A 9 -10.76 -9.47 -12.65
N VAL A 10 -10.11 -8.34 -12.32
CA VAL A 10 -8.83 -8.00 -12.94
C VAL A 10 -7.80 -9.05 -12.51
N ALA A 11 -7.31 -9.81 -13.48
CA ALA A 11 -6.25 -10.77 -13.28
C ALA A 11 -4.93 -10.02 -13.10
N LEU A 12 -4.20 -10.33 -12.03
CA LEU A 12 -2.87 -9.77 -11.80
C LEU A 12 -1.86 -10.46 -12.73
N LEU A 13 -0.98 -9.68 -13.34
CA LEU A 13 -0.01 -10.15 -14.31
C LEU A 13 1.40 -9.98 -13.73
N PRO A 14 2.13 -11.10 -13.47
CA PRO A 14 3.52 -11.04 -13.04
C PRO A 14 4.37 -10.17 -13.96
N PRO A 15 5.18 -9.26 -13.40
CA PRO A 15 6.08 -8.45 -14.19
C PRO A 15 7.16 -9.33 -14.83
N LYS A 16 7.59 -8.99 -16.05
CA LYS A 16 8.65 -9.73 -16.76
C LYS A 16 9.97 -9.74 -15.99
N THR A 17 10.24 -8.66 -15.27
CA THR A 17 11.37 -8.51 -14.37
C THR A 17 10.85 -8.08 -13.00
N PRO A 18 11.37 -8.66 -11.90
CA PRO A 18 10.96 -8.28 -10.56
C PRO A 18 10.95 -6.76 -10.35
N ILE A 19 9.96 -6.28 -9.59
CA ILE A 19 9.82 -4.87 -9.21
C ILE A 19 10.28 -4.76 -7.76
N THR A 20 11.46 -4.17 -7.56
CA THR A 20 12.06 -4.03 -6.22
C THR A 20 12.27 -2.55 -5.89
N ALA A 21 11.65 -2.08 -4.81
CA ALA A 21 11.74 -0.68 -4.37
C ALA A 21 12.45 -0.52 -3.02
N MET A 22 12.19 -1.43 -2.09
CA MET A 22 12.67 -1.39 -0.72
C MET A 22 13.85 -2.35 -0.55
N ASP A 23 13.57 -3.65 -0.65
CA ASP A 23 14.53 -4.72 -0.42
C ASP A 23 14.09 -5.99 -1.20
N PRO A 24 15.01 -6.68 -1.90
CA PRO A 24 14.71 -7.93 -2.59
C PRO A 24 14.03 -9.00 -1.72
N LYS A 25 14.25 -9.01 -0.39
CA LYS A 25 13.62 -9.98 0.52
C LYS A 25 12.10 -9.89 0.56
N PHE A 26 11.53 -8.73 0.19
CA PHE A 26 10.08 -8.51 0.13
C PHE A 26 9.47 -8.86 -1.23
N VAL A 27 10.28 -9.34 -2.18
CA VAL A 27 9.82 -9.74 -3.51
C VAL A 27 9.64 -11.25 -3.54
N LEU A 28 8.38 -11.69 -3.50
CA LEU A 28 8.06 -13.11 -3.41
C LEU A 28 7.83 -13.75 -4.78
N ALA A 29 8.22 -15.02 -4.91
CA ALA A 29 8.02 -15.80 -6.13
C ALA A 29 6.58 -16.31 -6.32
N LYS A 30 5.74 -16.22 -5.27
CA LYS A 30 4.35 -16.69 -5.26
C LYS A 30 3.40 -15.51 -5.04
N PRO A 31 2.15 -15.58 -5.55
CA PRO A 31 1.16 -14.57 -5.25
C PRO A 31 0.87 -14.59 -3.75
N VAL A 32 0.64 -13.42 -3.18
CA VAL A 32 0.27 -13.28 -1.77
C VAL A 32 -0.96 -12.41 -1.66
N ARG A 33 -1.87 -12.83 -0.78
CA ARG A 33 -2.98 -12.01 -0.33
C ARG A 33 -2.76 -11.62 1.12
N LEU A 34 -2.64 -10.32 1.35
CA LEU A 34 -2.52 -9.75 2.68
C LEU A 34 -3.90 -9.37 3.21
N LYS A 35 -4.12 -9.60 4.50
CA LYS A 35 -5.31 -9.24 5.27
C LYS A 35 -4.94 -8.15 6.25
N ILE A 36 -5.57 -6.99 6.09
CA ILE A 36 -5.37 -5.79 6.90
C ILE A 36 -6.66 -5.52 7.65
N ARG A 37 -6.60 -5.44 8.98
CA ARG A 37 -7.79 -5.20 9.78
C ARG A 37 -8.17 -3.72 9.77
N HIS A 38 -9.44 -3.43 9.49
CA HIS A 38 -9.99 -2.10 9.71
C HIS A 38 -10.42 -1.98 11.18
N ARG A 39 -9.56 -1.35 12.00
CA ARG A 39 -9.88 -0.96 13.38
C ARG A 39 -9.37 0.47 13.62
N PRO A 40 -10.27 1.44 13.87
CA PRO A 40 -9.87 2.82 14.12
C PRO A 40 -9.18 3.03 15.48
N ASP A 41 -9.46 2.16 16.47
CA ASP A 41 -9.04 2.38 17.87
C ASP A 41 -7.85 1.53 18.33
N ALA A 42 -7.23 0.77 17.42
CA ALA A 42 -6.11 -0.09 17.74
C ALA A 42 -4.80 0.57 17.31
N GLY A 43 -3.84 0.70 18.23
CA GLY A 43 -2.50 1.27 18.00
C GLY A 43 -1.77 0.64 16.81
N GLU A 44 -0.83 -0.29 17.02
CA GLU A 44 -0.09 -0.89 15.91
C GLU A 44 -1.03 -1.70 14.98
N CYS A 45 -0.96 -1.47 13.66
CA CYS A 45 -1.66 -2.29 12.67
C CYS A 45 -0.78 -3.42 12.17
N ILE A 46 -1.21 -4.66 12.40
CA ILE A 46 -0.50 -5.86 11.93
C ILE A 46 -1.11 -6.34 10.61
N ILE A 47 -0.29 -6.40 9.57
CA ILE A 47 -0.64 -6.88 8.23
C ILE A 47 -0.21 -8.33 8.13
N ARG A 48 -1.18 -9.21 7.86
CA ARG A 48 -0.99 -10.67 7.88
C ARG A 48 -1.21 -11.28 6.51
N ASP A 49 -0.59 -12.42 6.28
CA ASP A 49 -0.98 -13.32 5.22
C ASP A 49 -2.39 -13.87 5.46
N GLU A 50 -3.26 -13.86 4.46
CA GLU A 50 -4.63 -14.36 4.62
C GLU A 50 -4.64 -15.89 4.85
N LEU A 51 -3.80 -16.63 4.15
CA LEU A 51 -3.83 -18.10 4.14
C LEU A 51 -3.23 -18.69 5.43
N THR A 52 -2.10 -18.13 5.87
CA THR A 52 -1.32 -18.67 6.99
C THR A 52 -1.54 -17.90 8.29
N GLY A 53 -2.09 -16.69 8.23
CA GLY A 53 -2.22 -15.79 9.39
C GLY A 53 -0.89 -15.19 9.88
N ALA A 54 0.24 -15.55 9.23
CA ALA A 54 1.56 -15.09 9.60
C ALA A 54 1.70 -13.56 9.40
N PRO A 55 2.30 -12.83 10.36
CA PRO A 55 2.54 -11.41 10.19
C PRO A 55 3.63 -11.19 9.12
N TYR A 56 3.39 -10.22 8.23
CA TYR A 56 4.38 -9.73 7.28
C TYR A 56 4.93 -8.37 7.69
N PHE A 57 4.03 -7.46 8.07
CA PHE A 57 4.38 -6.08 8.39
C PHE A 57 3.60 -5.56 9.59
N ILE A 58 4.17 -4.54 10.21
CA ILE A 58 3.55 -3.77 11.30
C ILE A 58 3.66 -2.30 10.94
N ILE A 59 2.56 -1.56 11.07
CA ILE A 59 2.55 -0.10 11.04
C ILE A 59 2.39 0.39 12.48
N ASP A 60 3.26 1.29 12.92
CA ASP A 60 3.37 1.77 14.31
C ASP A 60 2.18 2.59 14.83
N ASP A 61 1.25 2.89 13.94
CA ASP A 61 0.03 3.61 14.20
C ASP A 61 -1.14 2.88 13.53
N SER A 62 -2.37 3.31 13.84
CA SER A 62 -3.52 2.76 13.15
C SER A 62 -3.31 3.02 11.66
N PHE A 63 -3.50 1.98 10.84
CA PHE A 63 -3.33 2.07 9.38
C PHE A 63 -4.14 3.25 8.80
N TRP A 64 -5.19 3.63 9.51
CA TRP A 64 -6.19 4.64 9.19
C TRP A 64 -5.95 6.01 9.81
N SER A 65 -4.97 6.18 10.71
CA SER A 65 -4.67 7.48 11.30
C SER A 65 -4.27 8.51 10.23
N THR A 66 -4.58 9.78 10.47
CA THR A 66 -4.16 10.88 9.56
C THR A 66 -2.82 11.48 9.95
N HIS A 67 -2.07 10.87 10.86
CA HIS A 67 -0.76 11.37 11.29
C HIS A 67 0.16 11.55 10.10
N ASP A 68 0.95 12.63 10.15
CA ASP A 68 1.83 13.01 9.05
C ASP A 68 2.99 12.02 8.85
N ARG A 69 3.23 11.12 9.81
CA ARG A 69 4.31 10.14 9.73
C ARG A 69 3.86 8.78 10.24
N LYS A 70 4.17 7.72 9.49
CA LYS A 70 3.98 6.32 9.90
C LYS A 70 5.23 5.50 9.61
N LEU A 71 5.58 4.55 10.48
CA LEU A 71 6.69 3.63 10.31
C LEU A 71 6.19 2.25 9.88
N LEU A 72 6.73 1.75 8.78
CA LEU A 72 6.58 0.36 8.36
C LEU A 72 7.72 -0.48 8.94
N ARG A 73 7.36 -1.56 9.64
CA ARG A 73 8.28 -2.54 10.21
C ARG A 73 7.98 -3.93 9.64
N ASP A 74 8.99 -4.80 9.61
CA ASP A 74 8.78 -6.21 9.27
C ASP A 74 8.22 -7.00 10.47
N ALA A 75 7.95 -8.29 10.25
CA ALA A 75 7.45 -9.22 11.27
C ALA A 75 8.35 -9.35 12.51
N THR A 76 9.64 -9.03 12.38
CA THR A 76 10.61 -9.02 13.50
C THR A 76 10.69 -7.68 14.22
N ARG A 77 9.83 -6.72 13.83
CA ARG A 77 9.81 -5.31 14.27
C ARG A 77 11.01 -4.49 13.81
N ALA A 78 11.81 -5.00 12.87
CA ALA A 78 12.87 -4.20 12.27
C ALA A 78 12.25 -3.13 11.36
N GLU A 79 12.73 -1.89 11.45
CA GLU A 79 12.23 -0.80 10.63
C GLU A 79 12.62 -0.98 9.16
N ILE A 80 11.65 -0.81 8.26
CA ILE A 80 11.85 -0.89 6.82
C ILE A 80 11.92 0.52 6.23
N ALA A 81 10.87 1.31 6.48
CA ALA A 81 10.71 2.64 5.92
C ALA A 81 9.76 3.49 6.76
N ALA A 82 9.90 4.80 6.67
CA ALA A 82 8.91 5.76 7.13
C ALA A 82 8.14 6.31 5.91
N ILE A 83 6.84 6.52 6.07
CA ILE A 83 6.03 7.30 5.14
C ILE A 83 5.67 8.62 5.79
N GLU A 84 5.99 9.71 5.10
CA GLU A 84 5.75 11.08 5.58
C GLU A 84 4.82 11.81 4.60
N SER A 85 3.62 12.13 5.05
CA SER A 85 2.66 12.96 4.32
C SER A 85 2.96 14.42 4.57
N ARG A 86 3.03 15.23 3.50
CA ARG A 86 3.32 16.66 3.65
C ARG A 86 2.04 17.46 3.88
N THR A 87 2.02 18.25 4.95
CA THR A 87 0.88 19.06 5.37
C THR A 87 0.46 20.11 4.32
N PHE A 88 1.42 20.65 3.54
CA PHE A 88 1.18 21.72 2.55
C PHE A 88 1.02 21.25 1.09
N THR A 89 1.22 19.95 0.82
CA THR A 89 0.97 19.36 -0.50
C THR A 89 0.05 18.16 -0.31
N PRO A 90 -1.27 18.38 -0.26
CA PRO A 90 -2.26 17.31 -0.10
C PRO A 90 -2.03 16.22 -1.14
N GLY A 91 -2.02 14.97 -0.70
CA GLY A 91 -1.80 13.81 -1.58
C GLY A 91 -0.34 13.41 -1.78
N ARG A 92 0.62 14.26 -1.41
CA ARG A 92 2.05 13.93 -1.49
C ARG A 92 2.53 13.18 -0.26
N SER A 93 3.12 12.01 -0.48
CA SER A 93 3.81 11.21 0.53
C SER A 93 5.25 10.93 0.09
N ASP A 94 6.22 11.21 0.95
CA ASP A 94 7.61 10.82 0.77
C ASP A 94 7.88 9.53 1.57
N VAL A 95 8.54 8.56 0.96
CA VAL A 95 9.01 7.34 1.62
C VAL A 95 10.50 7.47 1.89
N LEU A 96 10.88 7.25 3.15
CA LEU A 96 12.22 7.46 3.65
C LEU A 96 12.75 6.16 4.27
N ARG A 97 14.04 5.89 4.07
CA ARG A 97 14.77 4.87 4.83
C ARG A 97 14.99 5.37 6.25
N THR A 98 14.99 4.47 7.23
CA THR A 98 15.27 4.79 8.63
C THR A 98 16.53 4.10 9.15
N ASN A 99 17.06 4.57 10.27
CA ASN A 99 18.24 3.99 10.94
C ASN A 99 17.91 2.98 12.06
N GLY A 100 16.68 2.45 12.12
CA GLY A 100 16.25 1.56 13.21
C GLY A 100 15.91 2.28 14.53
N HIS A 101 16.12 3.59 14.61
CA HIS A 101 15.69 4.45 15.72
C HIS A 101 14.59 5.42 15.29
N GLY A 102 13.87 5.11 14.20
CA GLY A 102 12.84 5.96 13.64
C GLY A 102 13.37 7.27 13.06
N LYS A 103 14.68 7.46 12.87
CA LYS A 103 15.21 8.66 12.21
C LYS A 103 15.39 8.41 10.71
N ALA A 104 14.84 9.30 9.89
CA ALA A 104 15.03 9.24 8.44
C ALA A 104 16.50 9.44 8.06
N THR A 105 17.02 8.59 7.18
CA THR A 105 18.42 8.61 6.72
C THR A 105 18.55 8.98 5.26
N SER A 106 17.63 8.52 4.41
CA SER A 106 17.63 8.82 2.98
C SER A 106 16.24 8.74 2.38
N PHE A 107 16.04 9.44 1.27
CA PHE A 107 14.84 9.36 0.46
C PHE A 107 14.85 8.08 -0.38
N LEU A 108 13.72 7.38 -0.45
CA LEU A 108 13.54 6.19 -1.29
C LEU A 108 12.70 6.52 -2.52
N LEU A 109 11.50 7.05 -2.32
CA LEU A 109 10.56 7.34 -3.40
C LEU A 109 9.45 8.28 -2.95
N ARG A 110 8.69 8.81 -3.91
CA ARG A 110 7.57 9.72 -3.69
C ARG A 110 6.30 9.19 -4.35
N PHE A 111 5.18 9.41 -3.68
CA PHE A 111 3.84 9.19 -4.19
C PHE A 111 3.12 10.53 -4.26
N ASP A 112 2.47 10.80 -5.38
CA ASP A 112 1.48 11.86 -5.51
C ASP A 112 0.12 11.19 -5.74
N VAL A 113 -0.77 11.29 -4.75
CA VAL A 113 -2.10 10.71 -4.76
C VAL A 113 -3.15 11.81 -4.82
N SER A 114 -3.98 11.82 -5.85
CA SER A 114 -5.18 12.66 -5.92
C SER A 114 -6.42 11.81 -5.71
N ALA A 115 -7.30 12.26 -4.81
CA ALA A 115 -8.64 11.70 -4.65
C ALA A 115 -9.66 12.74 -5.12
N ALA A 116 -10.58 12.33 -6.01
CA ALA A 116 -11.66 13.18 -6.50
C ALA A 116 -12.91 12.33 -6.77
N LEU A 117 -14.07 12.78 -6.25
CA LEU A 117 -15.36 12.10 -6.44
C LEU A 117 -15.32 10.60 -6.08
N GLY A 118 -14.59 10.25 -5.02
CA GLY A 118 -14.42 8.86 -4.57
C GLY A 118 -13.44 8.02 -5.37
N ASN A 119 -12.90 8.53 -6.49
CA ASN A 119 -11.84 7.86 -7.25
C ASN A 119 -10.46 8.31 -6.77
N VAL A 120 -9.52 7.36 -6.74
CA VAL A 120 -8.12 7.61 -6.41
C VAL A 120 -7.26 7.43 -7.65
N GLU A 121 -6.52 8.48 -7.98
CA GLU A 121 -5.44 8.48 -8.95
C GLU A 121 -4.11 8.54 -8.20
N LEU A 122 -3.21 7.62 -8.53
CA LEU A 122 -1.85 7.58 -8.02
C LEU A 122 -0.90 7.88 -9.16
N LYS A 123 0.09 8.74 -8.90
CA LYS A 123 1.29 8.87 -9.72
C LYS A 123 2.50 8.59 -8.85
N CYS A 124 3.28 7.60 -9.25
CA CYS A 124 4.54 7.28 -8.60
C CYS A 124 5.54 6.82 -9.64
N GLU A 125 6.73 7.37 -9.56
CA GLU A 125 7.86 6.95 -10.36
C GLU A 125 9.04 6.66 -9.44
N PHE A 126 9.71 5.55 -9.66
CA PHE A 126 10.95 5.25 -8.94
C PHE A 126 11.88 4.40 -9.80
N GLN A 127 13.17 4.45 -9.47
CA GLN A 127 14.16 3.58 -10.07
C GLN A 127 14.24 2.26 -9.29
N ASP A 128 13.96 1.16 -9.97
CA ASP A 128 14.06 -0.18 -9.40
C ASP A 128 15.46 -0.45 -8.85
N VAL A 129 15.55 -0.86 -7.59
CA VAL A 129 16.85 -0.91 -6.88
C VAL A 129 17.75 -2.01 -7.43
N VAL A 130 17.18 -3.06 -8.04
CA VAL A 130 17.93 -4.19 -8.61
C VAL A 130 18.16 -3.98 -10.10
N SER A 131 17.08 -3.84 -10.87
CA SER A 131 17.15 -3.76 -12.33
C SER A 131 17.53 -2.38 -12.87
N LYS A 132 17.55 -1.35 -12.02
CA LYS A 132 17.85 0.06 -12.35
C LYS A 132 16.90 0.69 -13.38
N LYS A 133 15.83 0.00 -13.75
CA LYS A 133 14.82 0.51 -14.68
C LYS A 133 13.87 1.47 -13.97
N LEU A 134 13.47 2.53 -14.66
CA LEU A 134 12.37 3.38 -14.20
C LEU A 134 11.06 2.58 -14.23
N ARG A 135 10.32 2.65 -13.13
CA ARG A 135 8.99 2.05 -12.98
C ARG A 135 7.98 3.16 -12.78
N VAL A 136 6.90 3.12 -13.55
CA VAL A 136 5.79 4.06 -13.45
C VAL A 136 4.58 3.33 -12.91
N PHE A 137 4.01 3.87 -11.85
CA PHE A 137 2.85 3.32 -11.15
C PHE A 137 1.64 4.21 -11.37
N ALA A 138 0.50 3.56 -11.60
CA ALA A 138 -0.81 4.17 -11.68
C ALA A 138 -1.81 3.37 -10.85
N ALA A 139 -2.89 4.00 -10.43
CA ALA A 139 -3.99 3.35 -9.72
C ALA A 139 -5.33 3.78 -10.31
N THR A 140 -6.31 2.87 -10.25
CA THR A 140 -7.71 3.16 -10.58
C THR A 140 -8.63 2.52 -9.56
N GLY A 141 -9.78 3.14 -9.30
CA GLY A 141 -10.79 2.66 -8.38
C GLY A 141 -11.01 3.63 -7.22
N GLY A 142 -11.77 3.21 -6.22
CA GLY A 142 -12.02 3.99 -5.01
C GLY A 142 -11.29 3.38 -3.81
N ALA A 143 -10.40 4.14 -3.17
CA ALA A 143 -9.63 3.64 -2.03
C ALA A 143 -10.51 3.15 -0.86
N GLY A 144 -11.74 3.64 -0.74
CA GLY A 144 -12.73 3.18 0.24
C GLY A 144 -13.40 1.84 -0.10
N THR A 145 -13.29 1.33 -1.34
CA THR A 145 -13.99 0.13 -1.80
C THR A 145 -13.07 -0.87 -2.50
N TRP A 146 -12.44 -0.47 -3.60
CA TRP A 146 -11.53 -1.31 -4.39
C TRP A 146 -10.53 -0.45 -5.16
N VAL A 147 -9.31 -0.95 -5.33
CA VAL A 147 -8.31 -0.32 -6.18
C VAL A 147 -7.54 -1.38 -6.95
N VAL A 148 -7.14 -1.05 -8.18
CA VAL A 148 -6.17 -1.81 -8.96
C VAL A 148 -4.94 -0.94 -9.18
N LEU A 149 -3.78 -1.49 -8.84
CA LEU A 149 -2.47 -0.89 -9.05
C LEU A 149 -1.83 -1.47 -10.31
N TYR A 150 -1.33 -0.56 -11.14
CA TYR A 150 -0.64 -0.87 -12.37
C TYR A 150 0.82 -0.43 -12.29
N CYS A 151 1.73 -1.24 -12.80
CA CYS A 151 3.09 -0.82 -13.12
C CYS A 151 3.32 -0.97 -14.61
N ASN A 152 3.71 0.12 -15.29
CA ASN A 152 3.88 0.17 -16.74
C ASN A 152 2.65 -0.45 -17.47
N SER A 153 1.45 -0.02 -17.07
CA SER A 153 0.14 -0.47 -17.60
C SER A 153 -0.21 -1.94 -17.35
N ARG A 154 0.53 -2.66 -16.49
CA ARG A 154 0.21 -4.04 -16.12
C ARG A 154 -0.33 -4.10 -14.70
N PRO A 155 -1.50 -4.74 -14.45
CA PRO A 155 -2.06 -4.86 -13.11
C PRO A 155 -1.16 -5.77 -12.27
N ILE A 156 -0.63 -5.25 -11.16
CA ILE A 156 0.36 -5.94 -10.32
C ILE A 156 -0.13 -6.14 -8.88
N ALA A 157 -1.10 -5.35 -8.44
CA ALA A 157 -1.76 -5.53 -7.17
C ALA A 157 -3.19 -5.00 -7.25
N LYS A 158 -4.04 -5.48 -6.36
CA LYS A 158 -5.38 -4.95 -6.17
C LYS A 158 -5.78 -5.11 -4.72
N TRP A 159 -6.67 -4.25 -4.25
CA TRP A 159 -7.32 -4.50 -2.97
C TRP A 159 -8.81 -4.29 -3.04
N ARG A 160 -9.49 -4.90 -2.07
CA ARG A 160 -10.91 -4.70 -1.80
C ARG A 160 -11.12 -4.54 -0.31
N LYS A 161 -12.06 -3.68 0.05
CA LYS A 161 -12.57 -3.53 1.40
C LYS A 161 -13.81 -4.40 1.57
N ASP A 162 -13.85 -5.15 2.65
CA ASP A 162 -14.95 -6.02 3.00
C ASP A 162 -15.47 -5.65 4.39
N TRP A 163 -16.70 -5.13 4.42
CA TRP A 163 -17.39 -4.69 5.62
C TRP A 163 -18.29 -5.77 6.22
N SER A 164 -18.34 -6.97 5.64
CA SER A 164 -19.21 -8.04 6.13
C SER A 164 -18.82 -8.58 7.50
N PHE A 165 -17.65 -8.18 8.02
CA PHE A 165 -17.13 -8.62 9.30
C PHE A 165 -17.60 -7.70 10.42
N SER A 166 -18.16 -8.28 11.48
CA SER A 166 -18.70 -7.59 12.65
C SER A 166 -17.68 -6.79 13.46
N ASP A 167 -16.40 -6.88 13.10
CA ASP A 167 -15.27 -6.48 13.92
C ASP A 167 -14.46 -5.30 13.33
N GLY A 168 -15.12 -4.54 12.44
CA GLY A 168 -14.62 -3.31 11.80
C GLY A 168 -14.33 -3.46 10.30
N GLY A 169 -14.38 -4.67 9.75
CA GLY A 169 -14.10 -4.94 8.33
C GLY A 169 -12.62 -5.20 8.04
N TYR A 170 -12.32 -5.64 6.83
CA TYR A 170 -10.96 -5.98 6.39
C TYR A 170 -10.66 -5.39 5.02
N VAL A 171 -9.39 -5.05 4.79
CA VAL A 171 -8.85 -4.85 3.45
C VAL A 171 -8.05 -6.08 3.06
N PHE A 172 -8.41 -6.66 1.91
CA PHE A 172 -7.68 -7.76 1.29
C PHE A 172 -6.87 -7.22 0.14
N LEU A 173 -5.55 -7.37 0.20
CA LEU A 173 -4.58 -6.84 -0.74
C LEU A 173 -3.90 -8.00 -1.47
N ASP A 174 -4.31 -8.24 -2.71
CA ASP A 174 -3.71 -9.19 -3.62
C ASP A 174 -2.47 -8.58 -4.27
N VAL A 175 -1.34 -9.28 -4.21
CA VAL A 175 -0.08 -8.86 -4.83
C VAL A 175 0.44 -9.95 -5.74
N SER A 176 0.79 -9.56 -6.96
CA SER A 176 1.37 -10.43 -7.96
C SER A 176 2.76 -10.94 -7.53
N PRO A 177 3.15 -12.17 -7.92
CA PRO A 177 4.54 -12.61 -7.85
C PRO A 177 5.50 -11.59 -8.44
N GLY A 178 6.70 -11.50 -7.88
CA GLY A 178 7.77 -10.64 -8.39
C GLY A 178 7.58 -9.15 -8.10
N VAL A 179 6.67 -8.79 -7.19
CA VAL A 179 6.43 -7.41 -6.76
C VAL A 179 6.81 -7.26 -5.30
N ASP A 180 7.51 -6.18 -4.97
CA ASP A 180 7.87 -5.81 -3.60
C ASP A 180 6.62 -5.56 -2.74
N LEU A 181 6.38 -6.43 -1.77
CA LEU A 181 5.23 -6.33 -0.88
C LEU A 181 5.24 -5.05 -0.02
N ALA A 182 6.41 -4.61 0.43
CA ALA A 182 6.53 -3.43 1.30
C ALA A 182 6.14 -2.16 0.53
N LEU A 183 6.55 -2.06 -0.75
CA LEU A 183 6.10 -1.00 -1.65
C LEU A 183 4.57 -0.95 -1.76
N ILE A 184 3.94 -2.09 -2.01
CA ILE A 184 2.49 -2.18 -2.22
C ILE A 184 1.71 -1.83 -0.96
N VAL A 185 2.21 -2.24 0.21
CA VAL A 185 1.65 -1.83 1.51
C VAL A 185 1.74 -0.30 1.68
N LEU A 186 2.89 0.31 1.43
CA LEU A 186 3.06 1.77 1.56
C LEU A 186 2.15 2.55 0.62
N LEU A 187 2.03 2.08 -0.62
CA LEU A 187 1.10 2.63 -1.60
C LEU A 187 -0.35 2.56 -1.12
N CYS A 188 -0.78 1.40 -0.62
CA CYS A 188 -2.11 1.21 -0.05
C CYS A 188 -2.36 2.19 1.11
N THR A 189 -1.38 2.36 2.01
CA THR A 189 -1.46 3.29 3.15
C THR A 189 -1.59 4.75 2.69
N SER A 190 -0.76 5.18 1.73
CA SER A 190 -0.83 6.53 1.14
C SER A 190 -2.19 6.80 0.51
N MET A 191 -2.67 5.87 -0.32
CA MET A 191 -3.92 6.05 -1.06
C MET A 191 -5.12 6.13 -0.14
N TYR A 192 -5.14 5.31 0.92
CA TYR A 192 -6.19 5.40 1.91
C TYR A 192 -6.15 6.72 2.68
N THR A 193 -4.97 7.11 3.17
CA THR A 193 -4.81 8.36 3.92
C THR A 193 -5.24 9.58 3.10
N ALA A 194 -4.91 9.61 1.81
CA ALA A 194 -5.35 10.65 0.89
C ALA A 194 -6.88 10.67 0.70
N SER A 195 -7.51 9.50 0.60
CA SER A 195 -8.96 9.36 0.47
C SER A 195 -9.72 9.85 1.71
N GLU A 196 -9.27 9.50 2.91
CA GLU A 196 -9.89 9.97 4.17
C GLU A 196 -9.78 11.48 4.33
N ARG A 197 -8.60 12.05 4.04
CA ARG A 197 -8.38 13.51 4.08
C ARG A 197 -9.25 14.27 3.09
N TRP A 198 -9.63 13.63 1.98
CA TRP A 198 -10.58 14.22 1.03
C TRP A 198 -12.03 14.14 1.55
N ALA A 199 -12.42 13.00 2.13
CA ALA A 199 -13.76 12.82 2.68
C ALA A 199 -14.05 13.70 3.92
N SER A 200 -13.01 14.13 4.64
CA SER A 200 -13.13 15.02 5.80
C SER A 200 -13.19 16.52 5.46
N ARG A 201 -13.18 16.90 4.17
CA ARG A 201 -13.30 18.28 3.71
C ARG A 201 -14.75 18.61 3.34
#